data_AF-A0A3D5I1A4-F1
#
_entry.id   AF-A0A3D5I1A4-F1
#
_cell.length_a   1.000
_cell.length_b   1.000
_cell.length_c   1.000
_cell.angle_alpha   90.00
_cell.angle_beta   90.00
_cell.angle_gamma   90.00
#
_symmetry.space_group_name_H-M   'P 1'
#
loop_
_entity.id
_entity.type
_entity.pdbx_description
1 polymer ?
#
loop_
_entity_poly.entity_id
_entity_poly.type
_entity_poly.pdbx_seq_one_letter_code
_entity_poly.pdbx_strand_id
1 'polypeptide(L)' 'MTGLNTRIVAPSSALGESERLQQGIALLRSWGHTIRSAPDPERHWGYYAGRDAERLADFDGKAELWACARGGWGAA' A
#
# COMPACT_ATOMS: atom_id res chain seq x y z
N MET A 1 3.97 19.51 -11.72
CA MET A 1 3.17 19.21 -10.50
C MET A 1 4.13 18.88 -9.39
N THR A 2 3.96 19.46 -8.20
CA THR A 2 4.71 19.06 -7.01
C THR A 2 4.13 17.73 -6.53
N GLY A 3 4.95 16.68 -6.43
CA GLY A 3 4.49 15.41 -5.87
C GLY A 3 4.37 15.45 -4.36
N LEU A 4 3.64 14.49 -3.80
CA LEU A 4 3.33 14.39 -2.37
C LEU A 4 4.19 13.34 -1.67
N ASN A 5 4.36 13.47 -0.35
CA ASN A 5 4.84 12.40 0.52
C ASN A 5 3.75 11.32 0.64
N THR A 6 3.95 10.23 -0.08
CA THR A 6 2.97 9.16 -0.23
C THR A 6 3.38 7.94 0.58
N ARG A 7 2.43 7.33 1.28
CA ARG A 7 2.58 6.01 1.91
C ARG A 7 1.60 5.06 1.26
N ILE A 8 2.08 3.86 0.91
CA ILE A 8 1.24 2.82 0.32
C ILE A 8 0.80 1.88 1.43
N VAL A 9 -0.48 1.51 1.42
CA VAL A 9 -1.12 0.70 2.47
C VAL A 9 -1.94 -0.42 1.85
N ALA A 10 -2.07 -1.56 2.54
CA ALA A 10 -2.93 -2.67 2.09
C ALA A 10 -4.04 -2.97 3.12
N PRO A 11 -5.08 -2.13 3.21
CA PRO A 11 -6.12 -2.28 4.24
C PRO A 11 -7.12 -3.40 3.95
N SER A 12 -7.07 -4.06 2.80
CA SER A 12 -8.10 -5.00 2.34
C SER A 12 -7.49 -6.33 1.89
N SER A 13 -7.70 -6.73 0.63
CA SER A 13 -7.30 -8.02 0.09
C SER A 13 -5.78 -8.17 -0.07
N ALA A 14 -5.28 -9.39 0.06
CA ALA A 14 -3.89 -9.75 -0.19
C ALA A 14 -3.42 -9.28 -1.57
N LEU A 15 -2.16 -8.85 -1.65
CA LEU A 15 -1.60 -8.31 -2.90
C LEU A 15 -1.14 -9.44 -3.82
N GLY A 16 -0.44 -10.43 -3.27
CA GLY A 16 0.08 -11.57 -4.00
C GLY A 16 1.35 -11.19 -4.75
N GLU A 17 1.25 -10.97 -6.06
CA GLU A 17 2.42 -10.74 -6.92
C GLU A 17 3.09 -9.38 -6.66
N SER A 18 4.36 -9.44 -6.23
CA SER A 18 5.22 -8.27 -5.99
C SER A 18 5.35 -7.35 -7.19
N GLU A 19 5.32 -7.89 -8.42
CA GLU A 19 5.55 -7.13 -9.65
C GLU A 19 4.51 -6.01 -9.85
N ARG A 20 3.22 -6.30 -9.65
CA ARG A 20 2.15 -5.31 -9.82
C ARG A 20 2.27 -4.15 -8.84
N LEU A 21 2.64 -4.44 -7.59
CA LEU A 21 2.91 -3.41 -6.58
C LEU A 21 4.08 -2.52 -7.01
N GLN A 22 5.18 -3.12 -7.50
CA GLN A 22 6.35 -2.36 -7.96
C GLN A 22 6.05 -1.49 -9.18
N GLN A 23 5.24 -1.98 -10.13
CA GLN A 23 4.80 -1.21 -11.29
C GLN A 23 3.95 0.01 -10.86
N GLY A 24 3.03 -0.17 -9.91
CA GLY A 24 2.25 0.93 -9.34
C GLY A 24 3.13 1.96 -8.60
N ILE A 25 4.11 1.50 -7.83
CA ILE A 25 5.12 2.36 -7.17
C ILE A 25 5.89 3.17 -8.21
N ALA A 26 6.35 2.54 -9.29
CA ALA A 26 7.09 3.21 -10.35
C ALA A 26 6.25 4.29 -11.05
N LEU A 27 4.95 4.02 -11.26
CA LEU A 27 4.02 4.99 -11.82
C LEU A 27 3.81 6.20 -10.90
N LEU A 28 3.60 5.98 -9.60
CA LEU A 28 3.48 7.09 -8.64
C LEU A 28 4.74 7.95 -8.58
N ARG A 29 5.92 7.31 -8.64
CA ARG A 29 7.21 8.02 -8.71
C ARG A 29 7.34 8.83 -10.00
N SER A 30 6.87 8.33 -11.14
CA SER A 30 6.92 9.08 -12.40
C SER A 30 6.01 10.32 -12.41
N TRP A 31 4.95 10.31 -11.60
CA TRP A 31 4.12 11.50 -11.33
C TRP A 31 4.75 12.47 -10.31
N GLY A 32 5.92 12.13 -9.75
CA GLY A 32 6.69 12.98 -8.84
C GLY A 32 6.49 12.68 -7.34
N HIS A 33 5.69 11.67 -6.98
CA HIS A 33 5.47 11.34 -5.56
C HIS A 33 6.71 10.73 -4.90
N THR A 34 6.93 11.08 -3.64
CA THR A 34 7.95 10.45 -2.80
C THR A 34 7.33 9.32 -2.00
N ILE A 35 7.59 8.06 -2.39
CA ILE A 35 7.09 6.88 -1.68
C ILE A 35 7.90 6.64 -0.40
N ARG A 36 7.26 6.77 0.76
CA ARG A 36 7.88 6.64 2.08
C ARG A 36 7.83 5.22 2.63
N SER A 37 6.83 4.44 2.25
CA SER A 37 6.65 3.03 2.64
C SER A 37 5.72 2.31 1.66
N ALA A 38 5.82 0.99 1.64
CA ALA A 38 4.89 0.08 1.00
C ALA A 38 4.80 -1.21 1.83
N PRO A 39 3.66 -1.90 1.82
CA PRO A 39 3.51 -3.18 2.52
C PRO A 39 4.32 -4.28 1.82
N ASP A 40 4.61 -5.35 2.56
CA ASP A 40 5.11 -6.58 1.98
C ASP A 40 4.01 -7.22 1.09
N PRO A 41 4.24 -7.38 -0.22
CA PRO A 41 3.25 -7.95 -1.14
C PRO A 41 2.94 -9.43 -0.88
N GLU A 42 3.88 -10.17 -0.27
CA GLU A 42 3.72 -11.59 0.06
C GLU A 42 2.98 -11.80 1.38
N ARG A 43 2.79 -10.75 2.20
CA ARG A 43 2.05 -10.83 3.46
C ARG A 43 0.58 -11.14 3.22
N HIS A 44 0.10 -12.26 3.75
CA HIS A 44 -1.31 -12.64 3.67
C HIS A 44 -1.82 -13.36 4.94
N TRP A 45 -3.11 -13.20 5.21
CA TRP A 45 -3.86 -14.01 6.18
C TRP A 45 -5.17 -14.45 5.53
N GLY A 46 -5.20 -15.67 4.99
CA GLY A 46 -6.25 -16.08 4.06
C GLY A 46 -6.32 -15.13 2.86
N TYR A 47 -7.48 -14.50 2.66
CA TYR A 47 -7.70 -13.53 1.57
C TYR A 47 -7.24 -12.10 1.91
N TYR A 48 -6.91 -11.79 3.17
CA TYR A 48 -6.51 -10.45 3.61
C TYR A 48 -5.03 -10.18 3.45
N ALA A 49 -4.64 -8.92 3.29
CA ALA A 49 -3.25 -8.46 3.24
C ALA A 49 -2.53 -8.46 4.61
N GLY A 50 -2.67 -9.57 5.35
CA GLY A 50 -2.23 -9.74 6.73
C GLY A 50 -3.37 -9.62 7.74
N ARG A 51 -3.02 -9.83 9.00
CA ARG A 51 -3.89 -9.65 10.17
C ARG A 51 -4.20 -8.17 10.39
N ASP A 52 -5.23 -7.88 11.18
CA ASP A 52 -5.70 -6.51 11.44
C ASP A 52 -4.59 -5.58 11.94
N ALA A 53 -3.76 -6.06 12.87
CA ALA A 53 -2.62 -5.28 13.39
C ALA A 53 -1.57 -4.98 12.30
N GLU A 54 -1.36 -5.89 11.35
CA GLU A 54 -0.41 -5.71 10.25
C GLU A 54 -0.94 -4.71 9.23
N ARG A 55 -2.24 -4.79 8.90
CA ARG A 55 -2.92 -3.82 8.01
C ARG A 55 -2.99 -2.43 8.63
N LEU A 56 -3.23 -2.34 9.95
CA LEU A 56 -3.21 -1.08 10.69
C LEU A 56 -1.80 -0.47 10.75
N ALA A 57 -0.76 -1.29 10.92
CA ALA A 57 0.62 -0.83 10.98
C ALA A 57 1.10 -0.15 9.68
N ASP A 58 0.50 -0.48 8.52
CA ASP A 58 0.81 0.23 7.27
C ASP A 58 0.50 1.74 7.36
N PHE A 59 -0.45 2.14 8.22
CA PHE A 59 -0.84 3.53 8.49
C PHE A 59 0.04 4.24 9.52
N ASP A 60 1.12 3.61 10.00
CA ASP A 60 2.04 4.28 10.92
C ASP A 60 2.72 5.49 10.25
N GLY A 61 2.92 6.57 10.99
CA GLY A 61 3.54 7.81 10.51
C GLY A 61 2.60 8.83 9.86
N LYS A 62 3.17 9.74 9.06
CA LYS A 62 2.44 10.83 8.37
C LYS A 62 2.54 10.65 6.86
N ALA A 63 1.45 10.95 6.17
CA ALA A 63 1.43 11.04 4.72
C ALA A 63 0.57 12.24 4.28
N GLU A 64 0.95 12.85 3.16
CA GLU A 64 0.10 13.78 2.42
C GLU A 64 -0.87 13.00 1.51
N LEU A 65 -0.48 11.78 1.11
CA LEU A 65 -1.31 10.85 0.35
C LEU A 65 -1.16 9.42 0.89
N TRP A 66 -2.30 8.80 1.24
CA TRP A 66 -2.39 7.37 1.53
C TRP A 66 -2.89 6.63 0.29
N ALA A 67 -2.02 5.87 -0.36
CA ALA A 67 -2.35 5.12 -1.56
C ALA A 67 -2.71 3.67 -1.20
N CYS A 68 -4.00 3.32 -1.28
CA CYS A 68 -4.45 1.95 -1.04
C CYS A 68 -4.02 1.04 -2.20
N ALA A 69 -3.15 0.08 -1.94
CA ALA A 69 -2.56 -0.82 -2.93
C ALA A 69 -3.61 -1.71 -3.63
N ARG A 70 -4.64 -2.13 -2.89
CA ARG A 70 -5.72 -2.97 -3.40
C ARG A 70 -6.98 -2.80 -2.54
N GLY A 71 -8.13 -2.70 -3.21
CA GLY A 71 -9.45 -2.78 -2.57
C GLY A 71 -9.90 -4.23 -2.36
N GLY A 72 -11.22 -4.44 -2.38
CA GLY A 72 -11.84 -5.76 -2.16
C GLY A 72 -12.65 -5.78 -0.88
N TRP A 73 -12.45 -6.80 -0.05
CA TRP A 73 -13.13 -6.96 1.24
C TRP A 73 -12.13 -7.00 2.40
N GLY A 74 -12.55 -6.51 3.57
CA GLY A 74 -11.76 -6.54 4.81
C GLY A 74 -11.34 -5.19 5.38
N ALA A 75 -11.59 -4.07 4.71
CA ALA A 75 -11.16 -2.73 5.17
C ALA A 75 -12.11 -2.02 6.15
N ALA A 76 -13.30 -2.59 6.39
CA ALA A 76 -14.34 -2.02 7.25
C ALA A 76 -14.17 -2.41 8.72
#